data_AF-A0A1E1XDX3-F1
#
_entry.id   AF-A0A1E1XDX3-F1
#
_cell.length_a   1.000
_cell.length_b   1.000
_cell.length_c   1.000
_cell.angle_alpha   90.00
_cell.angle_beta   90.00
_cell.angle_gamma   90.00
#
_symmetry.space_group_name_H-M   'P 1'
#
loop_
_entity.id
_entity.type
_entity.pdbx_description
1 polymer ?
#
loop_
_entity_poly.entity_id
_entity_poly.type
_entity_poly.pdbx_seq_one_letter_code
_entity_poly.pdbx_strand_id
1 'polypeptide(L)'
;AKGQVGQKMNAEIEERTVIKFDPPVSTQRYREVCKILSQDATIEKVVDFGCSNGQFFKHIKQIQHLRQFAGVDVSYSVLEDAFQVARPLAWECIYKRDRMLSIQFFRGNVSSQDSRLAGFDAVTCIELIEHLNEKDLQGMPETIFGFIRPKVAVITTPNRDFNVVFPELQGMRHWDHKFEWSRAEFEQWCSKVLDRYPSYTVHYSGVGDAPSEKYQGIGHCSQIATFKRSLQCTEEESQASASPSLPYELVFETMHPGKEG
;
A
#
# COMPACT_ATOMS: atom_id res chain seq x y z
N ALA A 1 -57.56 24.33 -0.62
CA ALA A 1 -56.17 24.68 -0.25
C ALA A 1 -55.57 23.60 0.65
N LYS A 2 -55.19 22.45 0.08
CA LYS A 2 -54.56 21.31 0.77
C LYS A 2 -53.44 20.73 -0.11
N GLY A 3 -52.48 21.56 -0.51
CA GLY A 3 -51.57 21.17 -1.60
C GLY A 3 -50.13 21.67 -1.54
N GLN A 4 -49.67 22.33 -0.47
CA GLN A 4 -48.30 22.90 -0.46
C GLN A 4 -47.48 22.72 0.83
N VAL A 5 -48.05 22.14 1.90
CA VAL A 5 -47.31 21.97 3.17
C VAL A 5 -46.67 20.58 3.30
N GLY A 6 -47.12 19.59 2.52
CA GLY A 6 -46.62 18.20 2.59
C GLY A 6 -45.42 17.86 1.71
N GLN A 7 -44.96 18.77 0.85
CA GLN A 7 -43.83 18.51 -0.08
C GLN A 7 -42.50 19.12 0.35
N LYS A 8 -42.49 20.04 1.33
CA LYS A 8 -41.23 20.62 1.85
C LYS A 8 -40.65 19.88 3.05
N MET A 9 -41.42 19.01 3.72
CA MET A 9 -40.96 18.33 4.94
C MET A 9 -40.28 16.98 4.68
N ASN A 10 -40.40 16.42 3.46
CA ASN A 10 -39.79 15.14 3.06
C ASN A 10 -38.46 15.29 2.30
N ALA A 11 -37.95 16.52 2.14
CA ALA A 11 -36.70 16.79 1.42
C ALA A 11 -35.51 17.10 2.35
N GLU A 12 -35.73 17.23 3.67
CA GLU A 12 -34.71 17.71 4.63
C GLU A 12 -34.48 16.80 5.85
N ILE A 13 -35.06 15.59 5.90
CA ILE A 13 -34.87 14.69 7.04
C ILE A 13 -34.47 13.30 6.55
N GLU A 14 -33.18 13.01 6.79
CA GLU A 14 -32.51 11.69 6.79
C GLU A 14 -31.88 11.16 5.47
N GLU A 15 -31.13 12.01 4.76
CA GLU A 15 -29.81 11.56 4.28
C GLU A 15 -28.84 11.52 5.47
N ARG A 16 -28.95 10.50 6.33
CA ARG A 16 -27.79 10.02 7.10
C ARG A 16 -26.93 9.21 6.13
N THR A 17 -26.32 9.91 5.18
CA THR A 17 -25.49 9.31 4.13
C THR A 17 -24.16 8.90 4.76
N VAL A 18 -24.11 7.66 5.26
CA VAL A 18 -22.84 6.93 5.34
C VAL A 18 -22.27 6.96 3.93
N ILE A 19 -21.19 7.71 3.71
CA ILE A 19 -20.55 7.81 2.41
C ILE A 19 -20.13 6.42 1.99
N LYS A 20 -20.69 5.95 0.88
CA LYS A 20 -20.36 4.67 0.27
C LYS A 20 -19.53 4.93 -0.97
N PHE A 21 -18.35 4.32 -0.99
CA PHE A 21 -17.53 4.25 -2.18
C PHE A 21 -17.84 2.94 -2.91
N ASP A 22 -18.11 3.03 -4.21
CA ASP A 22 -18.29 1.87 -5.07
C ASP A 22 -17.29 1.91 -6.23
N PRO A 23 -16.28 1.01 -6.26
CA PRO A 23 -15.99 -0.02 -5.27
C PRO A 23 -15.46 0.57 -3.95
N PRO A 24 -15.40 -0.20 -2.84
CA PRO A 24 -14.81 0.26 -1.59
C PRO A 24 -13.40 0.84 -1.77
N VAL A 25 -13.03 1.86 -0.98
CA VAL A 25 -11.73 2.56 -1.09
C VAL A 25 -10.55 1.59 -0.99
N SER A 26 -10.64 0.56 -0.16
CA SER A 26 -9.62 -0.51 -0.07
C SER A 26 -9.39 -1.19 -1.43
N THR A 27 -10.46 -1.56 -2.13
CA THR A 27 -10.38 -2.13 -3.48
C THR A 27 -9.84 -1.12 -4.48
N GLN A 28 -10.21 0.16 -4.38
CA GLN A 28 -9.66 1.22 -5.24
C GLN A 28 -8.14 1.35 -5.05
N ARG A 29 -7.66 1.35 -3.79
CA ARG A 29 -6.22 1.37 -3.49
C ARG A 29 -5.49 0.22 -4.15
N TYR A 30 -5.97 -1.01 -3.95
CA TYR A 30 -5.32 -2.18 -4.52
C TYR A 30 -5.25 -2.12 -6.05
N ARG A 31 -6.33 -1.65 -6.70
CA ARG A 31 -6.36 -1.46 -8.15
C ARG A 31 -5.38 -0.40 -8.62
N GLU A 32 -5.32 0.74 -7.95
CA GLU A 32 -4.40 1.83 -8.32
C GLU A 32 -2.93 1.42 -8.10
N VAL A 33 -2.61 0.74 -6.99
CA VAL A 33 -1.27 0.18 -6.76
C VAL A 33 -0.90 -0.83 -7.86
N CYS A 34 -1.79 -1.76 -8.21
CA CYS A 34 -1.53 -2.71 -9.31
C CYS A 34 -1.31 -1.99 -10.65
N LYS A 35 -2.08 -0.93 -10.94
CA LYS A 35 -1.93 -0.12 -12.14
C LYS A 35 -0.58 0.60 -12.15
N ILE A 36 -0.15 1.18 -11.04
CA ILE A 36 1.16 1.83 -10.90
C ILE A 36 2.29 0.82 -11.17
N LEU A 37 2.25 -0.35 -10.52
CA LEU A 37 3.26 -1.39 -10.70
C LEU A 37 3.29 -1.93 -12.13
N SER A 38 2.12 -2.05 -12.77
CA SER A 38 2.03 -2.57 -14.15
C SER A 38 2.53 -1.58 -15.23
N GLN A 39 2.90 -0.34 -14.87
CA GLN A 39 3.49 0.62 -15.82
C GLN A 39 4.92 0.23 -16.24
N ASP A 40 5.61 -0.56 -15.44
CA ASP A 40 6.98 -1.01 -15.68
C ASP A 40 7.03 -2.53 -15.63
N ALA A 41 7.10 -3.17 -16.81
CA ALA A 41 7.16 -4.62 -16.94
C ALA A 41 8.46 -5.24 -16.38
N THR A 42 9.45 -4.43 -15.99
CA THR A 42 10.68 -4.89 -15.34
C THR A 42 10.51 -5.07 -13.84
N ILE A 43 9.35 -4.74 -13.27
CA ILE A 43 9.03 -5.03 -11.87
C ILE A 43 8.63 -6.50 -11.77
N GLU A 44 9.55 -7.37 -11.34
CA GLU A 44 9.28 -8.80 -11.20
C GLU A 44 9.18 -9.24 -9.72
N LYS A 45 9.79 -8.48 -8.81
CA LYS A 45 9.85 -8.76 -7.37
C LYS A 45 9.21 -7.63 -6.58
N VAL A 46 8.15 -7.93 -5.83
CA VAL A 46 7.41 -6.95 -5.02
C VAL A 46 7.37 -7.38 -3.57
N VAL A 47 7.70 -6.46 -2.65
CA VAL A 47 7.51 -6.66 -1.22
C VAL A 47 6.40 -5.72 -0.72
N ASP A 48 5.45 -6.28 0.01
CA ASP A 48 4.34 -5.57 0.64
C ASP A 48 4.55 -5.56 2.15
N PHE A 49 4.89 -4.38 2.69
CA PHE A 49 5.00 -4.17 4.13
C PHE A 49 3.63 -3.82 4.70
N GLY A 50 3.28 -4.49 5.81
CA GLY A 50 1.94 -4.41 6.37
C GLY A 50 0.93 -5.17 5.51
N CYS A 51 1.30 -6.36 5.01
CA CYS A 51 0.47 -7.10 4.06
C CYS A 51 -0.89 -7.53 4.62
N SER A 52 -1.10 -7.36 5.93
CA SER A 52 -2.34 -7.63 6.64
C SER A 52 -2.83 -9.05 6.29
N ASN A 53 -4.14 -9.27 6.25
CA ASN A 53 -4.76 -10.56 5.92
C ASN A 53 -4.62 -10.97 4.43
N GLY A 54 -3.69 -10.36 3.68
CA GLY A 54 -3.37 -10.71 2.30
C GLY A 54 -4.42 -10.32 1.27
N GLN A 55 -5.39 -9.45 1.56
CA GLN A 55 -6.38 -9.03 0.55
C GLN A 55 -5.74 -8.43 -0.72
N PHE A 56 -4.63 -7.70 -0.59
CA PHE A 56 -3.92 -7.13 -1.73
C PHE A 56 -3.43 -8.22 -2.71
N PHE A 57 -3.08 -9.40 -2.19
CA PHE A 57 -2.62 -10.53 -3.00
C PHE A 57 -3.61 -10.93 -4.09
N LYS A 58 -4.92 -10.87 -3.80
CA LYS A 58 -5.99 -11.19 -4.76
C LYS A 58 -5.91 -10.35 -6.04
N HIS A 59 -5.33 -9.15 -5.94
CA HIS A 59 -5.17 -8.21 -7.04
C HIS A 59 -3.79 -8.28 -7.67
N ILE A 60 -2.72 -8.17 -6.87
CA ILE A 60 -1.35 -8.12 -7.39
C ILE A 60 -0.98 -9.41 -8.13
N LYS A 61 -1.54 -10.56 -7.71
CA LYS A 61 -1.31 -11.79 -8.44
C LYS A 61 -1.72 -11.64 -9.90
N GLN A 62 -2.70 -10.84 -10.29
CA GLN A 62 -3.09 -10.73 -11.71
C GLN A 62 -1.99 -10.19 -12.65
N ILE A 63 -0.95 -9.55 -12.12
CA ILE A 63 0.19 -9.05 -12.91
C ILE A 63 1.05 -10.23 -13.38
N GLN A 64 0.92 -10.62 -14.65
CA GLN A 64 1.44 -11.90 -15.17
C GLN A 64 2.97 -12.04 -15.20
N HIS A 65 3.70 -10.92 -15.23
CA HIS A 65 5.18 -10.92 -15.26
C HIS A 65 5.83 -11.01 -13.87
N LEU A 66 5.05 -10.89 -12.78
CA LEU A 66 5.60 -11.04 -11.43
C LEU A 66 6.12 -12.46 -11.18
N ARG A 67 7.31 -12.53 -10.59
CA ARG A 67 8.02 -13.76 -10.25
C ARG A 67 8.16 -13.98 -8.75
N GLN A 68 8.20 -12.90 -7.96
CA GLN A 68 8.35 -12.99 -6.51
C GLN A 68 7.46 -11.97 -5.82
N PHE A 69 6.72 -12.43 -4.81
CA PHE A 69 5.98 -11.60 -3.88
C PHE A 69 6.41 -11.93 -2.44
N ALA A 70 6.75 -10.91 -1.67
CA ALA A 70 7.01 -11.04 -0.25
C ALA A 70 5.97 -10.24 0.54
N GLY A 71 5.22 -10.88 1.44
CA GLY A 71 4.39 -10.20 2.42
C GLY A 71 5.14 -10.10 3.75
N VAL A 72 5.21 -8.90 4.34
CA VAL A 72 5.84 -8.69 5.65
C VAL A 72 4.84 -8.10 6.63
N ASP A 73 4.70 -8.71 7.79
CA ASP A 73 3.86 -8.19 8.89
C ASP A 73 4.47 -8.56 10.25
N VAL A 74 4.17 -7.79 11.30
CA VAL A 74 4.64 -8.09 12.67
C VAL A 74 3.79 -9.18 13.33
N SER A 75 2.55 -9.35 12.88
CA SER A 75 1.56 -10.25 13.46
C SER A 75 1.52 -11.61 12.78
N TYR A 76 1.91 -12.66 13.51
CA TYR A 76 1.86 -14.04 13.02
C TYR A 76 0.44 -14.46 12.58
N SER A 77 -0.58 -14.12 13.38
CA SER A 77 -1.96 -14.55 13.11
C SER A 77 -2.49 -13.95 11.79
N VAL A 78 -2.09 -12.72 11.50
CA VAL A 78 -2.46 -12.02 10.27
C VAL A 78 -1.75 -12.63 9.05
N LEU A 79 -0.50 -13.07 9.21
CA LEU A 79 0.23 -13.81 8.17
C LEU A 79 -0.38 -15.18 7.89
N GLU A 80 -0.97 -15.84 8.89
CA GLU A 80 -1.68 -17.10 8.69
C GLU A 80 -2.92 -16.89 7.80
N ASP A 81 -3.71 -15.85 8.06
CA ASP A 81 -4.83 -15.45 7.20
C ASP A 81 -4.37 -15.09 5.77
N ALA A 82 -3.29 -14.31 5.67
CA ALA A 82 -2.70 -13.91 4.39
C ALA A 82 -2.25 -15.13 3.58
N PHE A 83 -1.64 -16.11 4.24
CA PHE A 83 -1.24 -17.36 3.61
C PHE A 83 -2.43 -18.13 3.07
N GLN A 84 -3.54 -18.24 3.82
CA GLN A 84 -4.75 -18.90 3.32
C GLN A 84 -5.31 -18.22 2.06
N VAL A 85 -5.29 -16.88 2.02
CA VAL A 85 -5.70 -16.10 0.84
C VAL A 85 -4.74 -16.32 -0.35
N ALA A 86 -3.45 -16.51 -0.06
CA ALA A 86 -2.41 -16.61 -1.07
C ALA A 86 -2.21 -18.00 -1.67
N ARG A 87 -2.88 -19.03 -1.17
CA ARG A 87 -2.78 -20.38 -1.74
C ARG A 87 -3.33 -20.43 -3.17
N PRO A 88 -2.68 -21.19 -4.08
CA PRO A 88 -3.19 -21.37 -5.43
C PRO A 88 -4.52 -22.11 -5.39
N LEU A 89 -5.51 -21.58 -6.11
CA LEU A 89 -6.79 -22.26 -6.31
C LEU A 89 -6.62 -23.39 -7.33
N ALA A 90 -7.48 -24.42 -7.26
CA ALA A 90 -7.40 -25.57 -8.17
C ALA A 90 -7.44 -25.16 -9.66
N TRP A 91 -8.21 -24.14 -10.00
CA TRP A 91 -8.27 -23.63 -11.38
C TRP A 91 -6.97 -22.91 -11.80
N GLU A 92 -6.22 -22.31 -10.88
CA GLU A 92 -4.93 -21.66 -11.16
C GLU A 92 -3.83 -22.70 -11.45
N CYS A 93 -3.98 -23.92 -10.91
CA CYS A 93 -3.11 -25.06 -11.24
C CYS A 93 -3.34 -25.59 -12.67
N ILE A 94 -4.56 -25.43 -13.19
CA ILE A 94 -4.95 -25.83 -14.55
C ILE A 94 -4.63 -24.70 -15.54
N TYR A 95 -5.12 -23.49 -15.24
CA TYR A 95 -4.93 -22.27 -16.03
C TYR A 95 -3.77 -21.47 -15.46
N LYS A 96 -2.57 -21.94 -15.78
CA LYS A 96 -1.32 -21.37 -15.27
C LYS A 96 -1.09 -19.95 -15.77
N ARG A 97 -0.40 -19.18 -14.93
CA ARG A 97 0.09 -17.83 -15.23
C ARG A 97 1.19 -17.86 -16.27
N ASP A 98 1.52 -16.71 -16.87
CA ASP A 98 2.63 -16.66 -17.83
C ASP A 98 4.00 -16.90 -17.17
N ARG A 99 4.17 -16.44 -15.92
CA ARG A 99 5.36 -16.68 -15.10
C ARG A 99 4.98 -17.35 -13.79
N MET A 100 5.85 -18.25 -13.32
CA MET A 100 5.75 -18.82 -11.99
C MET A 100 5.95 -17.72 -10.95
N LEU A 101 5.10 -17.69 -9.92
CA LEU A 101 5.14 -16.67 -8.88
C LEU A 101 5.42 -17.33 -7.52
N SER A 102 6.63 -17.10 -6.99
CA SER A 102 7.02 -17.49 -5.63
C SER A 102 6.47 -16.49 -4.62
N ILE A 103 5.92 -17.00 -3.52
CA ILE A 103 5.28 -16.19 -2.49
C ILE A 103 5.89 -16.56 -1.15
N GLN A 104 6.36 -15.58 -0.42
CA GLN A 104 6.95 -15.74 0.91
C GLN A 104 6.29 -14.77 1.89
N PHE A 105 6.01 -15.25 3.10
CA PHE A 105 5.48 -14.44 4.19
C PHE A 105 6.48 -14.40 5.33
N PHE A 106 6.91 -13.20 5.67
CA PHE A 106 7.90 -12.94 6.69
C PHE A 106 7.27 -12.25 7.88
N ARG A 107 7.55 -12.76 9.08
CA ARG A 107 7.29 -12.02 10.30
C ARG A 107 8.46 -11.10 10.57
N GLY A 108 8.22 -9.80 10.49
CA GLY A 108 9.27 -8.78 10.54
C GLY A 108 8.72 -7.37 10.72
N ASN A 109 9.61 -6.43 11.05
CA ASN A 109 9.28 -5.01 11.16
C ASN A 109 9.90 -4.27 9.96
N VAL A 110 9.14 -3.35 9.36
CA VAL A 110 9.58 -2.52 8.23
C VAL A 110 10.82 -1.67 8.55
N SER A 111 11.09 -1.36 9.82
CA SER A 111 12.29 -0.63 10.23
C SER A 111 13.55 -1.51 10.36
N SER A 112 13.44 -2.82 10.12
CA SER A 112 14.54 -3.78 10.20
C SER A 112 14.95 -4.23 8.79
N GLN A 113 16.25 -4.29 8.52
CA GLN A 113 16.79 -4.66 7.21
C GLN A 113 17.02 -6.18 7.11
N ASP A 114 16.32 -6.82 6.18
CA ASP A 114 16.49 -8.24 5.87
C ASP A 114 17.12 -8.44 4.50
N SER A 115 18.27 -9.12 4.46
CA SER A 115 19.08 -9.31 3.26
C SER A 115 18.37 -10.03 2.13
N ARG A 116 17.31 -10.80 2.42
CA ARG A 116 16.49 -11.45 1.39
C ARG A 116 15.65 -10.46 0.59
N LEU A 117 15.39 -9.26 1.11
CA LEU A 117 14.63 -8.22 0.44
C LEU A 117 15.49 -7.25 -0.38
N ALA A 118 16.82 -7.34 -0.27
CA ALA A 118 17.71 -6.54 -1.09
C ALA A 118 17.48 -6.81 -2.58
N GLY A 119 17.38 -5.75 -3.39
CA GLY A 119 17.19 -5.87 -4.83
C GLY A 119 15.77 -6.27 -5.28
N PHE A 120 14.77 -6.15 -4.41
CA PHE A 120 13.37 -6.14 -4.84
C PHE A 120 13.08 -4.93 -5.74
N ASP A 121 12.31 -5.13 -6.82
CA ASP A 121 12.03 -4.09 -7.81
C ASP A 121 11.06 -3.04 -7.29
N ALA A 122 10.07 -3.47 -6.49
CA ALA A 122 9.10 -2.57 -5.91
C ALA A 122 8.75 -2.87 -4.45
N VAL A 123 8.35 -1.81 -3.76
CA VAL A 123 7.87 -1.83 -2.37
C VAL A 123 6.46 -1.25 -2.32
N THR A 124 5.55 -1.90 -1.61
CA THR A 124 4.23 -1.34 -1.27
C THR A 124 4.07 -1.23 0.24
N CYS A 125 3.46 -0.13 0.68
CA CYS A 125 3.06 0.12 2.06
C CYS A 125 1.64 0.70 2.03
N ILE A 126 0.65 -0.18 2.01
CA ILE A 126 -0.75 0.19 1.80
C ILE A 126 -1.42 0.35 3.16
N GLU A 127 -1.66 1.60 3.59
CA GLU A 127 -2.27 1.93 4.89
C GLU A 127 -1.48 1.31 6.06
N LEU A 128 -0.16 1.53 6.05
CA LEU A 128 0.76 1.04 7.07
C LEU A 128 1.27 2.14 7.99
N ILE A 129 1.66 3.28 7.42
CA ILE A 129 2.50 4.27 8.13
C ILE A 129 1.79 4.85 9.36
N GLU A 130 0.48 5.01 9.29
CA GLU A 130 -0.42 5.46 10.35
C GLU A 130 -0.47 4.51 11.56
N HIS A 131 -0.03 3.26 11.41
CA HIS A 131 0.08 2.26 12.48
C HIS A 131 1.51 2.18 13.06
N LEU A 132 2.50 2.85 12.46
CA LEU A 132 3.89 2.80 12.91
C LEU A 132 4.10 3.68 14.14
N ASN A 133 4.79 3.15 15.15
CA ASN A 133 5.32 4.00 16.21
C ASN A 133 6.40 4.93 15.64
N GLU A 134 6.75 5.97 16.38
CA GLU A 134 7.69 7.00 15.91
C GLU A 134 9.06 6.42 15.51
N LYS A 135 9.58 5.46 16.26
CA LYS A 135 10.87 4.82 15.96
C LYS A 135 10.81 4.05 14.63
N ASP A 136 9.76 3.29 14.41
CA ASP A 136 9.61 2.48 13.20
C ASP A 136 9.36 3.37 11.97
N LEU A 137 8.56 4.43 12.13
CA LEU A 137 8.31 5.44 11.10
C LEU A 137 9.60 6.18 10.69
N GLN A 138 10.49 6.48 11.64
CA GLN A 138 11.79 7.10 11.36
C GLN A 138 12.78 6.13 10.70
N GLY A 139 12.71 4.83 11.02
CA GLY A 139 13.58 3.80 10.46
C GLY A 139 13.18 3.30 9.07
N MET A 140 11.87 3.26 8.79
CA MET A 140 11.29 2.76 7.53
C MET A 140 11.96 3.34 6.27
N PRO A 141 12.24 4.65 6.14
CA PRO A 141 12.86 5.19 4.94
C PRO A 141 14.26 4.62 4.65
N GLU A 142 15.06 4.33 5.67
CA GLU A 142 16.37 3.69 5.50
C GLU A 142 16.24 2.26 5.00
N THR A 143 15.29 1.48 5.54
CA THR A 143 15.04 0.14 5.02
C THR A 143 14.60 0.17 3.56
N ILE A 144 13.67 1.05 3.20
CA ILE A 144 13.08 1.07 1.85
C ILE A 144 14.03 1.73 0.84
N PHE A 145 14.41 2.98 1.07
CA PHE A 145 15.12 3.79 0.08
C PHE A 145 16.64 3.68 0.18
N GLY A 146 17.17 3.39 1.38
CA GLY A 146 18.60 3.19 1.61
C GLY A 146 19.06 1.76 1.31
N PHE A 147 18.33 0.76 1.81
CA PHE A 147 18.72 -0.65 1.77
C PHE A 147 18.08 -1.44 0.62
N ILE A 148 16.74 -1.53 0.54
CA ILE A 148 16.06 -2.27 -0.54
C ILE A 148 16.32 -1.59 -1.88
N ARG A 149 16.28 -0.24 -1.89
CA ARG A 149 16.48 0.61 -3.06
C ARG A 149 15.59 0.15 -4.24
N PRO A 150 14.25 0.12 -4.10
CA PRO A 150 13.38 -0.33 -5.19
C PRO A 150 13.38 0.67 -6.36
N LYS A 151 13.02 0.22 -7.55
CA LYS A 151 12.71 1.09 -8.69
C LYS A 151 11.48 1.94 -8.40
N VAL A 152 10.47 1.34 -7.75
CA VAL A 152 9.20 1.98 -7.39
C VAL A 152 8.83 1.67 -5.94
N ALA A 153 8.48 2.69 -5.15
CA ALA A 153 7.82 2.50 -3.86
C ALA A 153 6.47 3.20 -3.84
N VAL A 154 5.41 2.51 -3.42
CA VAL A 154 4.05 3.06 -3.32
C VAL A 154 3.62 3.06 -1.86
N ILE A 155 3.36 4.24 -1.33
CA ILE A 155 2.93 4.44 0.06
C ILE A 155 1.54 5.05 0.05
N THR A 156 0.59 4.44 0.76
CA THR A 156 -0.76 4.99 0.94
C THR A 156 -1.03 5.25 2.42
N THR A 157 -1.83 6.27 2.70
CA THR A 157 -2.30 6.59 4.05
C THR A 157 -3.66 7.30 3.94
N PRO A 158 -4.50 7.27 4.99
CA PRO A 158 -5.67 8.13 5.08
C PRO A 158 -5.29 9.61 4.93
N ASN A 159 -6.15 10.38 4.25
CA ASN A 159 -6.04 11.84 4.18
C ASN A 159 -6.96 12.50 5.21
N ARG A 160 -6.39 13.06 6.29
CA ARG A 160 -7.17 13.73 7.35
C ARG A 160 -8.03 14.88 6.85
N ASP A 161 -7.64 15.58 5.79
CA ASP A 161 -8.43 16.69 5.21
C ASP A 161 -9.80 16.20 4.71
N PHE A 162 -9.89 14.92 4.34
CA PHE A 162 -11.12 14.29 3.89
C PHE A 162 -12.07 13.92 5.04
N ASN A 163 -11.63 13.99 6.31
CA ASN A 163 -12.45 13.58 7.45
C ASN A 163 -13.72 14.42 7.61
N VAL A 164 -13.71 15.66 7.12
CA VAL A 164 -14.87 16.57 7.11
C VAL A 164 -16.08 16.00 6.37
N VAL A 165 -15.86 15.01 5.50
CA VAL A 165 -16.94 14.37 4.75
C VAL A 165 -17.73 13.43 5.68
N PHE A 166 -17.10 12.81 6.69
CA PHE A 166 -17.75 11.83 7.58
C PHE A 166 -18.48 12.52 8.77
N PRO A 167 -19.83 12.61 8.77
CA PRO A 167 -20.54 13.48 9.72
C PRO A 167 -20.45 13.05 11.19
N GLU A 168 -20.28 11.75 11.43
CA GLU A 168 -20.24 11.16 12.78
C GLU A 168 -18.82 10.86 13.27
N LEU A 169 -17.80 11.17 12.47
CA LEU A 169 -16.42 10.88 12.82
C LEU A 169 -15.91 11.84 13.89
N GLN A 170 -15.45 11.28 15.01
CA GLN A 170 -14.74 12.01 16.06
C GLN A 170 -13.30 11.49 16.13
N GLY A 171 -12.32 12.35 15.85
CA GLY A 171 -10.90 11.96 15.83
C GLY A 171 -10.50 11.25 14.53
N MET A 172 -9.83 10.09 14.68
CA MET A 172 -9.30 9.28 13.56
C MET A 172 -10.31 8.24 13.09
N ARG A 173 -10.22 7.84 11.82
CA ARG A 173 -11.10 6.87 11.16
C ARG A 173 -11.01 5.47 11.74
N HIS A 174 -9.90 5.14 12.38
CA HIS A 174 -9.69 3.85 13.02
C HIS A 174 -9.06 4.04 14.39
N TRP A 175 -9.49 3.23 15.35
CA TRP A 175 -9.05 3.31 16.74
C TRP A 175 -7.57 2.95 16.93
N ASP A 176 -7.03 2.13 16.03
CA ASP A 176 -5.62 1.68 16.05
C ASP A 176 -4.66 2.62 15.29
N HIS A 177 -5.17 3.68 14.65
CA HIS A 177 -4.29 4.69 14.06
C HIS A 177 -3.54 5.44 15.18
N LYS A 178 -2.26 5.69 14.97
CA LYS A 178 -1.43 6.53 15.85
C LYS A 178 -1.46 7.99 15.42
N PHE A 179 -1.71 8.23 14.14
CA PHE A 179 -1.90 9.55 13.54
C PHE A 179 -2.72 9.42 12.25
N GLU A 180 -3.28 10.54 11.77
CA GLU A 180 -3.76 10.67 10.39
C GLU A 180 -3.23 11.99 9.84
N TRP A 181 -2.48 11.92 8.74
CA TRP A 181 -1.87 13.10 8.16
C TRP A 181 -2.81 13.83 7.21
N SER A 182 -2.76 15.17 7.26
CA SER A 182 -3.27 15.99 6.16
C SER A 182 -2.42 15.79 4.89
N ARG A 183 -2.85 16.33 3.76
CA ARG A 183 -2.02 16.33 2.54
C ARG A 183 -0.70 17.05 2.76
N ALA A 184 -0.74 18.20 3.42
CA ALA A 184 0.45 19.00 3.69
C ALA A 184 1.45 18.23 4.59
N GLU A 185 0.98 17.53 5.61
CA GLU A 185 1.83 16.72 6.50
C GLU A 185 2.45 15.53 5.75
N PHE A 186 1.67 14.86 4.90
CA PHE A 186 2.15 13.73 4.10
C PHE A 186 3.17 14.17 3.04
N GLU A 187 2.91 15.28 2.34
CA GLU A 187 3.84 15.88 1.38
C GLU A 187 5.13 16.34 2.07
N GLN A 188 5.03 16.93 3.27
CA GLN A 188 6.21 17.33 4.05
C GLN A 188 7.06 16.12 4.46
N TRP A 189 6.42 15.02 4.89
CA TRP A 189 7.14 13.78 5.20
C TRP A 189 7.84 13.23 3.96
N CYS A 190 7.14 13.18 2.82
CA CYS A 190 7.73 12.75 1.55
C CYS A 190 8.91 13.63 1.12
N SER A 191 8.83 14.95 1.30
CA SER A 191 9.94 15.87 1.02
C SER A 191 11.18 15.53 1.83
N LYS A 192 11.04 15.24 3.13
CA LYS A 192 12.17 14.83 3.99
C LYS A 192 12.80 13.51 3.54
N VAL A 193 11.98 12.59 3.02
CA VAL A 193 12.49 11.36 2.40
C VAL A 193 13.33 11.71 1.17
N LEU A 194 12.86 12.60 0.30
CA LEU A 194 13.61 13.01 -0.90
C LEU A 194 14.91 13.77 -0.55
N ASP A 195 14.93 14.58 0.50
CA ASP A 195 16.13 15.26 0.97
C ASP A 195 17.24 14.27 1.36
N ARG A 196 16.86 13.11 1.93
CA ARG A 196 17.78 12.03 2.31
C ARG A 196 18.12 11.10 1.14
N TYR A 197 17.20 10.91 0.21
CA TYR A 197 17.36 10.00 -0.94
C TYR A 197 17.10 10.73 -2.27
N PRO A 198 18.01 11.63 -2.70
CA PRO A 198 17.80 12.51 -3.85
C PRO A 198 17.75 11.78 -5.19
N SER A 199 18.08 10.48 -5.23
CA SER A 199 17.90 9.62 -6.41
C SER A 199 16.43 9.30 -6.69
N TYR A 200 15.49 9.66 -5.81
CA TYR A 200 14.06 9.42 -5.99
C TYR A 200 13.33 10.71 -6.38
N THR A 201 12.21 10.53 -7.08
CA THR A 201 11.19 11.55 -7.29
C THR A 201 9.87 11.03 -6.71
N VAL A 202 8.96 11.93 -6.34
CA VAL A 202 7.64 11.57 -5.83
C VAL A 202 6.53 12.12 -6.72
N HIS A 203 5.50 11.31 -6.96
CA HIS A 203 4.24 11.73 -7.56
C HIS A 203 3.09 11.46 -6.61
N TYR A 204 2.25 12.47 -6.38
CA TYR A 204 1.09 12.38 -5.49
C TYR A 204 -0.19 12.10 -6.27
N SER A 205 -0.98 11.15 -5.78
CA SER A 205 -2.31 10.82 -6.27
C SER A 205 -3.19 10.37 -5.10
N GLY A 206 -4.34 9.74 -5.37
CA GLY A 206 -5.21 9.21 -4.33
C GLY A 206 -6.39 8.45 -4.89
N VAL A 207 -7.20 7.88 -4.00
CA VAL A 207 -8.43 7.16 -4.33
C VAL A 207 -9.55 7.46 -3.32
N GLY A 208 -10.80 7.25 -3.76
CA GLY A 208 -11.99 7.66 -3.03
C GLY A 208 -12.28 9.15 -3.25
N ASP A 209 -12.89 9.45 -4.39
CA ASP A 209 -13.24 10.82 -4.78
C ASP A 209 -14.20 11.47 -3.80
N ALA A 210 -14.16 12.81 -3.75
CA ALA A 210 -15.12 13.58 -2.98
C ALA A 210 -16.55 13.31 -3.49
N PRO A 211 -17.54 13.13 -2.59
CA PRO A 211 -18.89 12.70 -2.99
C PRO A 211 -19.69 13.79 -3.70
N SER A 212 -19.27 15.05 -3.65
CA SER A 212 -19.89 16.17 -4.35
C SER A 212 -18.96 17.37 -4.47
N GLU A 213 -19.31 18.33 -5.34
CA GLU A 213 -18.57 19.57 -5.55
C GLU A 213 -18.44 20.43 -4.27
N LYS A 214 -19.34 20.27 -3.30
CA LYS A 214 -19.25 20.92 -1.98
C LYS A 214 -17.89 20.66 -1.29
N TYR A 215 -17.32 19.49 -1.55
CA TYR A 215 -16.08 19.01 -0.96
C TYR A 215 -14.88 19.18 -1.90
N GLN A 216 -15.01 20.02 -2.94
CA GLN A 216 -13.92 20.28 -3.86
C GLN A 216 -12.70 20.84 -3.13
N GLY A 217 -11.51 20.36 -3.51
CA GLY A 217 -10.25 20.84 -2.97
C GLY A 217 -9.74 20.13 -1.71
N ILE A 218 -10.51 19.23 -1.07
CA ILE A 218 -10.04 18.44 0.09
C ILE A 218 -9.16 17.24 -0.30
N GLY A 219 -9.12 16.90 -1.60
CA GLY A 219 -8.38 15.76 -2.14
C GLY A 219 -9.18 14.45 -2.06
N HIS A 220 -8.46 13.33 -2.12
CA HIS A 220 -9.04 11.98 -2.07
C HIS A 220 -9.13 11.45 -0.64
N CYS A 221 -9.96 10.42 -0.44
CA CYS A 221 -10.13 9.75 0.85
C CYS A 221 -8.82 9.11 1.36
N SER A 222 -8.12 8.37 0.50
CA SER A 222 -6.76 7.87 0.73
C SER A 222 -5.81 8.58 -0.24
N GLN A 223 -4.69 9.04 0.29
CA GLN A 223 -3.64 9.72 -0.46
C GLN A 223 -2.50 8.73 -0.74
N ILE A 224 -1.89 8.86 -1.92
CA ILE A 224 -0.88 7.94 -2.43
C ILE A 224 0.37 8.75 -2.82
N ALA A 225 1.53 8.33 -2.34
CA ALA A 225 2.83 8.79 -2.83
C ALA A 225 3.51 7.66 -3.60
N THR A 226 3.82 7.91 -4.87
CA THR A 226 4.59 7.00 -5.73
C THR A 226 5.99 7.55 -5.89
N PHE A 227 6.96 6.89 -5.24
CA PHE A 227 8.37 7.19 -5.40
C PHE A 227 8.94 6.40 -6.58
N LYS A 228 9.63 7.07 -7.49
CA LYS A 228 10.35 6.43 -8.61
C LYS A 228 11.83 6.78 -8.54
N ARG A 229 12.70 5.77 -8.63
CA ARG A 229 14.16 5.96 -8.66
C ARG A 229 14.59 6.44 -10.05
N SER A 230 15.35 7.51 -10.10
CA SER A 230 15.94 8.05 -11.31
C SER A 230 17.05 7.13 -11.84
N LEU A 231 17.00 6.81 -13.13
CA LEU A 231 17.99 5.97 -13.83
C LEU A 231 19.39 6.63 -13.92
N GLN A 232 19.47 7.94 -13.65
CA GLN A 232 20.71 8.73 -13.79
C GLN A 232 21.67 8.59 -12.61
N CYS A 233 21.28 7.94 -11.51
CA CYS A 233 22.18 7.57 -10.43
C CYS A 233 22.64 6.12 -10.63
N THR A 234 23.54 5.91 -11.58
CA THR A 234 24.32 4.66 -11.65
C THR A 234 25.31 4.62 -10.49
N GLU A 235 25.12 3.62 -9.63
CA GLU A 235 26.16 2.87 -8.94
C GLU A 235 27.29 3.70 -8.27
N GLU A 236 26.97 4.34 -7.15
CA GLU A 236 27.92 4.25 -6.03
C GLU A 236 27.61 2.96 -5.28
N GLU A 237 28.39 1.92 -5.60
CA GLU A 237 28.44 0.68 -4.85
C GLU A 237 28.85 1.00 -3.40
N SER A 238 27.88 1.05 -2.49
CA SER A 238 28.19 0.83 -1.08
C SER A 238 28.48 -0.65 -0.89
N GLN A 239 29.74 -1.01 -1.10
CA GLN A 239 30.34 -2.20 -0.53
C GLN A 239 30.30 -2.07 1.00
N ALA A 240 29.28 -2.66 1.62
CA ALA A 240 29.35 -3.01 3.03
C ALA A 240 29.38 -4.54 3.11
N SER A 241 30.59 -5.06 3.26
CA SER A 241 30.93 -6.45 3.58
C SER A 241 30.45 -6.84 4.99
N ALA A 242 29.16 -6.70 5.26
CA ALA A 242 28.52 -7.20 6.47
C ALA A 242 27.90 -8.56 6.17
N SER A 243 28.01 -9.49 7.13
CA SER A 243 27.28 -10.76 7.09
C SER A 243 25.79 -10.49 6.84
N PRO A 244 25.11 -11.29 6.00
CA PRO A 244 23.70 -11.06 5.69
C PRO A 244 22.88 -11.10 6.98
N SER A 245 22.30 -9.95 7.35
CA SER A 245 21.35 -9.85 8.46
C SER A 245 20.01 -10.43 8.00
N LEU A 246 19.48 -11.37 8.76
CA LEU A 246 18.20 -12.05 8.51
C LEU A 246 17.27 -11.91 9.74
N PRO A 247 16.87 -10.68 10.12
CA PRO A 247 16.07 -10.46 11.30
C PRO A 247 14.62 -10.95 11.15
N TYR A 248 14.17 -11.28 9.94
CA TYR A 248 12.80 -11.76 9.74
C TYR A 248 12.70 -13.27 9.89
N GLU A 249 11.59 -13.73 10.46
CA GLU A 249 11.22 -15.14 10.47
C GLU A 249 10.44 -15.46 9.19
N LEU A 250 10.91 -16.40 8.36
CA LEU A 250 10.11 -16.92 7.25
C LEU A 250 9.05 -17.85 7.84
N VAL A 251 7.78 -17.48 7.74
CA VAL A 251 6.68 -18.21 8.38
C VAL A 251 6.00 -19.14 7.39
N PHE A 252 5.67 -18.63 6.21
CA PHE A 252 4.97 -19.39 5.18
C PHE A 252 5.58 -19.14 3.80
N GLU A 253 5.48 -20.14 2.93
CA GLU A 253 5.81 -20.01 1.53
C GLU A 253 4.85 -20.84 0.66
N THR A 254 4.58 -20.34 -0.54
CA THR A 254 3.83 -21.07 -1.55
C THR A 254 4.25 -20.61 -2.95
N MET A 255 3.69 -21.26 -3.95
CA MET A 255 4.05 -21.04 -5.35
C MET A 255 2.81 -21.12 -6.21
N HIS A 256 2.63 -20.12 -7.06
CA HIS A 256 1.60 -20.15 -8.11
C HIS A 256 2.25 -20.64 -9.41
N PRO A 257 1.68 -21.68 -10.05
CA PRO A 257 2.30 -22.30 -11.20
C PRO A 257 2.29 -21.38 -12.42
N GLY A 258 3.42 -21.35 -13.12
CA GLY A 258 3.62 -20.67 -14.39
C GLY A 258 3.68 -21.62 -15.58
N LYS A 259 3.47 -21.09 -16.78
CA LYS A 259 3.70 -21.80 -18.04
C LYS A 259 5.20 -22.00 -18.32
N GLU A 260 6.01 -21.03 -17.93
CA GLU A 260 7.47 -21.12 -17.98
C GLU A 260 7.98 -21.79 -16.70
N GLY A 261 8.73 -22.88 -16.87
CA GLY A 261 9.29 -23.72 -15.80
C GLY A 261 10.40 -23.03 -15.02
#